data_AF-A0A4V3UQ76-F1
#
_entry.id   AF-A0A4V3UQ76-F1
#
_cell.length_a   1.000
_cell.length_b   1.000
_cell.length_c   1.000
_cell.angle_alpha   90.00
_cell.angle_beta   90.00
_cell.angle_gamma   90.00
#
_symmetry.space_group_name_H-M   'P 1'
#
loop_
_entity.id
_entity.type
_entity.pdbx_description
1 polymer ?
#
loop_
_entity_poly.entity_id
_entity_poly.type
_entity_poly.pdbx_seq_one_letter_code
_entity_poly.pdbx_strand_id
1 'polypeptide(L)'
;MSAAGLERVGLKHRINQYLGSKDGGILHANATIAQPTGRSKSTLACLAERSLMRTLERDWSVRISVEMEWIGQSKALRMSAIVVSLDGSQSAQDTTDTTVHSVDEATVLG
;
A
#
# COMPACT_ATOMS: atom_id res chain seq x y z
N MET A 1 4.98 -14.29 -1.67
CA MET A 1 4.95 -14.11 -3.13
C MET A 1 3.73 -13.26 -3.45
N SER A 2 3.82 -12.26 -4.33
CA SER A 2 2.67 -11.39 -4.61
C SER A 2 1.57 -12.18 -5.34
N ALA A 3 0.33 -12.10 -4.84
CA ALA A 3 -0.84 -12.73 -5.45
C ALA A 3 -1.01 -12.32 -6.93
N ALA A 4 -0.75 -11.05 -7.26
CA ALA A 4 -0.81 -10.56 -8.64
C ALA A 4 0.25 -11.22 -9.53
N GLY A 5 1.44 -11.51 -8.99
CA GLY A 5 2.48 -12.23 -9.72
C GLY A 5 2.06 -13.65 -10.06
N LEU A 6 1.52 -14.39 -9.08
CA LEU A 6 1.00 -15.74 -9.25
C LEU A 6 -0.15 -15.81 -10.27
N GLU A 7 -1.04 -14.82 -10.26
CA GLU A 7 -2.15 -14.75 -11.21
C GLU A 7 -1.66 -14.49 -12.65
N ARG A 8 -0.68 -13.59 -12.85
CA ARG A 8 -0.10 -13.33 -14.19
C ARG A 8 0.59 -14.54 -14.80
N VAL A 9 1.19 -15.40 -13.99
CA VAL A 9 1.88 -16.61 -14.47
C VAL A 9 0.99 -17.86 -14.48
N GLY A 10 -0.33 -17.71 -14.32
CA GLY A 10 -1.27 -18.83 -14.35
C GLY A 10 -1.21 -19.77 -13.14
N LEU A 11 -0.51 -19.38 -12.08
CA LEU A 11 -0.33 -20.15 -10.84
C LEU A 11 -1.32 -19.74 -9.74
N LYS A 12 -2.47 -19.17 -10.12
CA LYS A 12 -3.51 -18.73 -9.18
C LYS A 12 -3.97 -19.84 -8.22
N HIS A 13 -3.99 -21.09 -8.68
CA HIS A 13 -4.36 -22.26 -7.88
C HIS A 13 -3.40 -22.54 -6.70
N ARG A 14 -2.25 -21.87 -6.64
CA ARG A 14 -1.29 -21.98 -5.52
C ARG A 14 -1.52 -20.94 -4.42
N ILE A 15 -2.47 -20.01 -4.61
CA ILE A 15 -2.83 -19.02 -3.59
C ILE A 15 -3.78 -19.70 -2.59
N ASN A 16 -3.24 -20.13 -1.45
CA ASN A 16 -4.02 -20.79 -0.40
C ASN A 16 -4.71 -19.79 0.54
N GLN A 17 -4.20 -18.56 0.62
CA GLN A 17 -4.75 -17.48 1.43
C GLN A 17 -4.28 -16.13 0.86
N TYR A 18 -5.18 -15.16 0.84
CA TYR A 18 -4.82 -13.75 0.64
C TYR A 18 -4.51 -13.16 2.01
N LEU A 19 -3.26 -12.78 2.23
CA LEU A 19 -2.83 -12.13 3.47
C LEU A 19 -3.19 -10.64 3.38
N GLY A 20 -4.13 -10.22 4.22
CA GLY A 20 -4.49 -8.81 4.42
C GLY A 20 -4.03 -8.30 5.78
N SER A 21 -4.21 -7.00 6.01
CA SER A 21 -3.79 -6.29 7.23
C SER A 21 -4.20 -6.95 8.54
N LYS A 22 -5.35 -7.64 8.55
CA LYS A 22 -5.92 -8.23 9.76
C LYS A 22 -5.38 -9.63 10.10
N ASP A 23 -4.72 -10.32 9.18
CA ASP A 23 -4.49 -11.77 9.29
C ASP A 23 -3.01 -12.21 9.25
N GLY A 24 -2.04 -11.29 9.01
CA GLY A 24 -0.68 -11.73 8.66
C GLY A 24 0.51 -10.89 9.10
N GLY A 25 0.32 -9.71 9.71
CA GLY A 25 1.43 -8.83 10.16
C GLY A 25 2.38 -8.34 9.05
N ILE A 26 2.12 -8.71 7.79
CA ILE A 26 2.83 -8.30 6.59
C ILE A 26 1.76 -7.67 5.70
N LEU A 27 1.67 -6.33 5.65
CA LEU A 27 0.78 -5.66 4.70
C LEU A 27 1.39 -5.83 3.31
N HIS A 28 0.65 -6.49 2.45
CA HIS A 28 0.96 -6.55 1.04
C HIS A 28 0.47 -5.24 0.42
N ALA A 29 1.33 -4.52 -0.32
CA ALA A 29 0.93 -3.32 -1.06
C ALA A 29 -0.13 -3.68 -2.10
N ASN A 30 -1.39 -3.66 -1.69
CA ASN A 30 -2.51 -3.93 -2.57
C ASN A 30 -2.96 -2.61 -3.18
N ALA A 31 -2.14 -2.08 -4.10
CA ALA A 31 -2.63 -1.11 -5.06
C ALA A 31 -3.67 -1.84 -5.91
N THR A 32 -4.93 -1.84 -5.47
CA THR A 32 -6.04 -2.43 -6.21
C THR A 32 -5.98 -1.90 -7.63
N ILE A 33 -5.65 -2.77 -8.58
CA ILE A 33 -5.67 -2.45 -10.01
C ILE A 33 -7.15 -2.36 -10.37
N ALA A 34 -7.75 -1.21 -10.07
CA ALA A 34 -9.06 -0.87 -10.58
C ALA A 34 -8.96 -0.88 -12.12
N GLN A 35 -9.99 -1.47 -12.73
CA GLN A 35 -10.24 -1.62 -14.17
C GLN A 35 -9.83 -0.40 -15.04
N PRO A 36 -9.71 -0.56 -16.38
CA PRO A 36 -8.93 0.31 -17.28
C PRO A 36 -9.31 1.80 -17.34
N THR A 37 -10.35 2.25 -16.65
CA THR A 37 -10.73 3.65 -16.48
C THR A 37 -10.06 4.35 -15.28
N GLY A 38 -9.30 3.63 -14.45
CA GLY A 38 -8.72 4.07 -13.16
C GLY A 38 -7.27 4.57 -13.15
N ARG A 39 -6.66 4.83 -14.33
CA ARG A 39 -5.23 5.17 -14.46
C ARG A 39 -4.79 6.33 -13.54
N SER A 40 -5.62 7.36 -13.38
CA SER A 40 -5.34 8.49 -12.49
C SER A 40 -5.36 8.11 -11.00
N LYS A 41 -6.35 7.33 -10.54
CA LYS A 41 -6.43 6.89 -9.13
C LYS A 41 -5.27 5.98 -8.74
N SER A 42 -4.94 5.00 -9.57
CA SER A 42 -3.80 4.12 -9.32
C SER A 42 -2.46 4.88 -9.38
N THR A 43 -2.33 5.88 -10.27
CA THR A 43 -1.16 6.76 -10.30
C THR A 43 -1.04 7.60 -9.04
N LEU A 44 -2.13 8.20 -8.55
CA LEU A 44 -2.13 9.00 -7.33
C LEU A 44 -1.76 8.16 -6.09
N ALA A 45 -2.34 6.96 -5.96
CA ALA A 45 -1.97 6.04 -4.89
C ALA A 45 -0.48 5.66 -4.96
N CYS A 46 0.01 5.27 -6.13
CA CYS A 46 1.43 4.92 -6.31
C CYS A 46 2.39 6.09 -6.01
N LEU A 47 1.99 7.32 -6.35
CA LEU A 47 2.79 8.52 -6.04
C LEU A 47 2.83 8.80 -4.54
N ALA A 48 1.70 8.67 -3.84
CA ALA A 48 1.65 8.79 -2.39
C ALA A 48 2.51 7.71 -1.70
N GLU A 49 2.40 6.45 -2.14
CA GLU A 49 3.18 5.34 -1.56
C GLU A 49 4.68 5.57 -1.76
N ARG A 50 5.06 6.00 -2.98
CA ARG A 50 6.45 6.29 -3.30
C ARG A 50 7.00 7.50 -2.52
N SER A 51 6.17 8.51 -2.27
CA SER A 51 6.57 9.66 -1.45
C SER A 51 6.85 9.23 -0.02
N LEU A 52 5.94 8.45 0.58
CA LEU A 52 6.10 7.90 1.92
C LEU A 52 7.37 7.04 2.03
N MET A 53 7.60 6.15 1.06
CA MET A 53 8.79 5.31 1.05
C MET A 53 10.08 6.14 0.98
N ARG A 54 10.11 7.24 0.22
CA ARG A 54 11.26 8.17 0.18
C ARG A 54 11.46 8.91 1.51
N THR A 55 10.39 9.25 2.21
CA THR A 55 10.47 9.85 3.56
C THR A 55 11.06 8.85 4.57
N LEU A 56 10.70 7.57 4.44
CA LEU A 56 11.11 6.49 5.34
C LEU A 56 12.43 5.79 4.93
N GLU A 57 12.97 6.07 3.75
CA GLU A 57 14.23 5.51 3.17
C GLU A 57 15.50 5.78 4.00
N ARG A 58 15.39 6.43 5.17
CA ARG A 58 16.55 6.81 5.99
C ARG A 58 17.12 5.67 6.81
N ASP A 59 16.37 4.60 7.07
CA ASP A 59 16.85 3.48 7.89
C ASP A 59 16.75 2.12 7.16
N TRP A 60 17.91 1.54 6.85
CA TRP A 60 18.05 0.19 6.26
C TRP A 60 17.59 -0.95 7.19
N SER A 61 17.36 -0.64 8.47
CA SER A 61 17.14 -1.58 9.57
C SER A 61 15.68 -1.84 9.93
N VAL A 62 14.74 -1.45 9.06
CA VAL A 62 13.30 -1.61 9.31
C VAL A 62 12.56 -2.25 8.13
N ARG A 63 11.49 -2.99 8.43
CA ARG A 63 10.52 -3.50 7.47
C ARG A 63 9.37 -2.50 7.36
N ILE A 64 9.19 -1.92 6.19
CA ILE A 64 8.12 -0.97 5.92
C ILE A 64 7.05 -1.68 5.08
N SER A 65 5.80 -1.39 5.38
CA SER A 65 4.66 -2.01 4.74
C SER A 65 3.54 -0.98 4.66
N VAL A 66 3.04 -0.72 3.46
CA VAL A 66 2.07 0.34 3.16
C VAL A 66 0.89 -0.28 2.42
N GLU A 67 -0.32 0.09 2.81
CA GLU A 67 -1.57 -0.28 2.15
C GLU A 67 -2.38 0.98 1.83
N MET A 68 -3.06 0.93 0.69
CA MET A 68 -3.89 2.03 0.23
C MET A 68 -5.25 1.55 -0.24
N GLU A 69 -6.29 2.24 0.21
CA GLU A 69 -7.67 1.94 -0.12
C GLU A 69 -8.40 3.22 -0.52
N TRP A 70 -9.06 3.21 -1.68
CA TRP A 70 -9.97 4.30 -2.06
C TRP A 70 -11.32 4.07 -1.41
N ILE A 71 -11.76 4.99 -0.54
CA ILE A 71 -12.97 4.81 0.27
C ILE A 71 -14.14 5.58 -0.32
N GLY A 72 -15.21 4.84 -0.63
CA GLY A 72 -16.47 5.40 -1.10
C GLY A 72 -16.40 5.97 -2.52
N GLN A 73 -17.38 6.79 -2.87
CA GLN A 73 -17.45 7.46 -4.18
C GLN A 73 -16.70 8.81 -4.19
N SER A 74 -16.52 9.42 -3.02
CA SER A 74 -15.60 10.51 -2.77
C SER A 74 -14.17 10.04 -3.05
N LYS A 75 -13.35 10.84 -3.73
CA LYS A 75 -11.93 10.51 -4.02
C LYS A 75 -11.06 10.55 -2.74
N ALA A 76 -11.50 9.90 -1.67
CA ALA A 76 -10.77 9.73 -0.43
C ALA A 76 -9.86 8.52 -0.56
N LEU A 77 -8.58 8.72 -0.26
CA LEU A 77 -7.55 7.70 -0.20
C LEU A 77 -7.17 7.51 1.26
N ARG A 78 -7.40 6.31 1.78
CA ARG A 78 -6.86 5.84 3.05
C ARG A 78 -5.49 5.26 2.81
N MET A 79 -4.51 5.73 3.55
CA MET A 79 -3.15 5.18 3.57
C MET A 79 -2.87 4.65 4.97
N SER A 80 -2.55 3.36 5.06
CA SER A 80 -2.12 2.69 6.29
C SER A 80 -0.67 2.26 6.13
N ALA A 81 0.19 2.65 7.06
CA ALA A 81 1.61 2.30 7.02
C ALA A 81 2.04 1.69 8.34
N ILE A 82 2.88 0.67 8.29
CA ILE A 82 3.53 0.08 9.45
C ILE A 82 5.03 -0.05 9.18
N VAL A 83 5.82 0.31 10.18
CA VAL A 83 7.27 0.11 10.24
C VAL A 83 7.55 -0.84 11.39
N VAL A 84 8.29 -1.91 11.13
CA VAL A 84 8.62 -2.95 12.11
C VAL A 84 10.13 -3.14 12.15
N SER A 85 10.72 -3.27 13.33
CA SER A 85 12.15 -3.62 13.47
C SER A 85 12.44 -5.00 12.87
N LEU A 86 13.68 -5.27 12.46
CA LEU A 86 14.05 -6.54 11.83
C LEU A 86 13.80 -7.76 12.74
N ASP A 87 14.01 -7.58 14.04
CA ASP A 87 13.79 -8.56 15.10
C ASP A 87 12.32 -8.64 15.55
N GLY A 88 11.46 -7.73 15.06
CA GLY A 88 10.03 -7.68 15.40
C GLY A 88 9.73 -7.16 16.81
N SER A 89 10.72 -6.65 17.55
CA SER A 89 10.53 -6.16 18.92
C SER A 89 9.81 -4.81 18.98
N GLN A 90 9.87 -4.02 17.90
CA GLN A 90 9.27 -2.69 17.84
C GLN A 90 8.47 -2.51 16.55
N SER A 91 7.33 -1.84 16.67
CA SER A 91 6.51 -1.45 15.53
C SER A 91 5.85 -0.09 15.74
N ALA A 92 5.76 0.70 14.68
CA ALA A 92 4.96 1.91 14.60
C ALA A 92 3.99 1.78 13.43
N GLN A 93 2.70 1.91 13.69
CA GLN A 93 1.64 1.87 12.68
C GLN A 93 0.84 3.16 12.75
N ASP A 94 0.51 3.71 11.59
CA ASP A 94 -0.40 4.85 11.47
C ASP A 94 -1.34 4.68 10.27
N THR A 95 -2.47 5.39 10.31
CA THR A 95 -3.46 5.42 9.22
C THR A 95 -4.02 6.82 9.06
N THR A 96 -3.97 7.32 7.82
CA THR A 96 -4.46 8.65 7.46
C THR A 96 -5.39 8.56 6.27
N ASP A 97 -6.49 9.32 6.32
CA ASP A 97 -7.49 9.41 5.27
C ASP A 97 -7.48 10.84 4.71
N THR A 98 -7.25 10.99 3.40
CA THR A 98 -7.25 12.31 2.74
C THR A 98 -7.93 12.24 1.39
N THR A 99 -8.60 13.34 1.02
CA THR A 99 -9.12 13.49 -0.33
C THR A 99 -7.99 13.87 -1.28
N VAL A 100 -7.78 13.06 -2.33
CA VAL A 100 -6.69 13.26 -3.30
C VAL A 100 -7.26 13.47 -4.70
N HIS A 101 -6.90 14.59 -5.30
CA HIS A 101 -7.32 15.04 -6.62
C HIS A 101 -6.13 15.31 -7.55
N SER A 102 -4.96 15.57 -7.00
CA SER A 102 -3.76 15.95 -7.75
C SER A 102 -2.50 15.20 -7.29
N VAL A 103 -1.48 15.23 -8.16
CA VAL A 103 -0.16 14.65 -7.87
C VAL A 103 0.50 15.32 -6.67
N ASP A 104 0.27 16.63 -6.48
CA ASP A 104 0.84 17.39 -5.38
C ASP A 104 0.25 16.91 -4.04
N GLU A 105 -1.09 16.80 -3.97
CA GLU A 105 -1.80 16.26 -2.81
C GLU A 105 -1.40 14.80 -2.50
N ALA A 106 -1.18 13.99 -3.53
CA ALA A 106 -0.67 12.63 -3.36
C ALA A 106 0.75 12.64 -2.77
N THR A 107 1.61 13.56 -3.20
CA THR A 107 2.98 13.67 -2.70
C THR A 107 3.00 14.19 -1.26
N VAL A 108 2.13 15.13 -0.89
CA VAL A 108 2.03 15.64 0.48
C VAL A 108 1.49 14.59 1.45
N LEU A 109 0.65 13.66 0.98
CA LEU A 109 0.10 12.60 1.80
C LEU A 109 1.18 11.62 2.31
N GLY A 110 2.22 11.34 1.52
CA GLY A 110 3.27 10.38 1.85
C GLY A 110 4.58 11.05 2.26
#